data_AF-A0A1J8R3W8-F1
#
_entry.id   AF-A0A1J8R3W8-F1
#
_cell.length_a   1.000
_cell.length_b   1.000
_cell.length_c   1.000
_cell.angle_alpha   90.00
_cell.angle_beta   90.00
_cell.angle_gamma   90.00
#
_symmetry.space_group_name_H-M   'P 1'
#
loop_
_entity.id
_entity.type
_entity.pdbx_description
1 polymer ?
#
loop_
_entity_poly.entity_id
_entity_poly.type
_entity_poly.pdbx_seq_one_letter_code
_entity_poly.pdbx_strand_id
1 'polypeptide(L)'
;MLDRFISAIKKVTLVKRISDTQSIWTMYHTFPPPVSPRVFTVLQTIHLDESSPRTGMVVSIPVDLSGLGDEELANFEEKDTKGRYVSVERLVELEDGKVE
;
A
#
# COMPACT_ATOMS: atom_id res chain seq x y z
N MET A 1 -2.73 -10.02 -9.29
CA MET A 1 -3.40 -8.84 -9.88
C MET A 1 -2.50 -7.60 -9.89
N LEU A 2 -1.67 -7.35 -8.86
CA LEU A 2 -0.66 -6.26 -8.85
C LEU A 2 0.58 -6.54 -9.73
N ASP A 3 0.88 -7.81 -9.96
CA ASP A 3 1.90 -8.32 -10.90
C ASP A 3 1.73 -7.85 -12.34
N ARG A 4 0.49 -7.50 -12.73
CA ARG A 4 0.17 -6.99 -14.07
C ARG A 4 0.57 -5.52 -14.28
N PHE A 5 0.77 -4.76 -13.21
CA PHE A 5 1.03 -3.32 -13.28
C PHE A 5 2.41 -2.93 -12.74
N ILE A 6 2.92 -3.65 -11.73
CA ILE A 6 4.23 -3.36 -11.13
C ILE A 6 5.03 -4.66 -10.99
N SER A 7 5.84 -4.96 -12.01
CA SER A 7 6.66 -6.19 -12.07
C SER A 7 7.71 -6.32 -10.96
N ALA A 8 8.04 -5.19 -10.31
CA ALA A 8 8.96 -5.12 -9.17
C ALA A 8 8.32 -5.61 -7.85
N ILE A 9 7.00 -5.65 -7.73
CA ILE A 9 6.31 -6.24 -6.57
C ILE A 9 6.26 -7.76 -6.77
N LYS A 10 6.88 -8.51 -5.84
CA LYS A 10 6.87 -9.99 -5.88
C LYS A 10 5.83 -10.61 -4.98
N LYS A 11 5.47 -9.95 -3.89
CA LYS A 11 4.44 -10.41 -2.96
C LYS A 11 3.73 -9.24 -2.32
N VAL A 12 2.43 -9.40 -2.11
CA VAL A 12 1.59 -8.48 -1.36
C VAL A 12 0.73 -9.30 -0.41
N THR A 13 0.71 -8.88 0.85
CA THR A 13 -0.03 -9.57 1.91
C THR A 13 -0.86 -8.56 2.66
N LEU A 14 -2.16 -8.84 2.84
CA LEU A 14 -2.99 -8.11 3.79
C LEU A 14 -2.57 -8.53 5.20
N VAL A 15 -2.08 -7.58 6.00
CA VAL A 15 -1.68 -7.83 7.39
C VAL A 15 -2.92 -7.76 8.28
N LYS A 16 -3.73 -6.72 8.11
CA LYS A 16 -4.92 -6.49 8.94
C LYS A 16 -5.93 -5.60 8.23
N ARG A 17 -7.21 -5.96 8.29
CA ARG A 17 -8.30 -5.03 7.95
C ARG A 17 -8.74 -4.31 9.22
N ILE A 18 -8.79 -2.99 9.19
CA ILE A 18 -9.20 -2.15 10.33
C ILE A 18 -10.67 -1.74 10.16
N SER A 19 -11.04 -1.30 8.95
CA SER A 19 -12.40 -0.94 8.58
C SER A 19 -12.65 -1.22 7.09
N ASP A 20 -13.79 -0.77 6.56
CA ASP A 20 -14.05 -0.85 5.12
C ASP A 20 -13.14 0.06 4.29
N THR A 21 -12.64 1.14 4.90
CA THR A 21 -11.78 2.13 4.23
C THR A 21 -10.34 2.08 4.69
N GLN A 22 -9.99 1.23 5.66
CA GLN A 22 -8.65 1.18 6.25
C GLN A 22 -8.11 -0.24 6.40
N SER A 23 -6.88 -0.45 5.97
CA SER A 23 -6.19 -1.74 6.03
C SER A 23 -4.68 -1.57 6.05
N ILE A 24 -3.98 -2.51 6.68
CA ILE A 24 -2.52 -2.59 6.71
C ILE A 24 -2.08 -3.63 5.69
N TRP A 25 -1.16 -3.23 4.81
CA TRP A 25 -0.59 -4.08 3.77
C TRP A 25 0.91 -4.13 3.90
N THR A 26 1.50 -5.28 3.57
CA THR A 26 2.94 -5.42 3.39
C THR A 26 3.26 -5.88 1.97
N MET A 27 4.28 -5.27 1.37
CA MET A 27 4.71 -5.50 0.00
C MET A 27 6.20 -5.80 -0.04
N TYR A 28 6.57 -6.89 -0.71
CA TYR A 28 7.95 -7.25 -0.99
C TYR A 28 8.33 -6.82 -2.40
N HIS A 29 9.26 -5.87 -2.47
CA HIS A 29 9.68 -5.19 -3.69
C HIS A 29 11.12 -5.54 -4.04
N THR A 30 11.37 -5.96 -5.27
CA THR A 30 12.73 -6.22 -5.77
C THR A 30 13.22 -5.06 -6.62
N PHE A 31 14.51 -4.76 -6.50
CA PHE A 31 15.19 -3.77 -7.33
C PHE A 31 16.31 -4.43 -8.14
N PRO A 32 16.69 -3.86 -9.29
CA PRO A 32 17.90 -4.28 -9.98
C PRO A 32 19.13 -4.15 -9.05
N PRO A 33 20.11 -5.08 -9.14
CA PRO A 33 21.37 -4.95 -8.42
C PRO A 33 22.03 -3.57 -8.68
N PRO A 34 22.68 -2.96 -7.68
CA PRO A 34 23.08 -3.54 -6.39
C PRO A 34 22.07 -3.36 -5.24
N VAL A 35 20.86 -2.84 -5.51
CA VAL A 35 19.91 -2.50 -4.45
C VAL A 35 19.23 -3.77 -3.93
N SER A 36 19.39 -4.06 -2.63
CA SER A 36 18.68 -5.19 -2.02
C SER A 36 17.17 -4.95 -2.04
N PRO A 37 16.36 -6.02 -2.09
CA PRO A 37 14.91 -5.91 -1.97
C PRO A 37 14.47 -5.13 -0.73
N ARG A 38 13.23 -4.63 -0.78
CA ARG A 38 12.64 -3.86 0.31
C ARG A 38 11.27 -4.41 0.68
N VAL A 39 11.01 -4.40 1.98
CA VAL A 39 9.68 -4.67 2.54
C VAL A 39 9.08 -3.34 2.95
N PHE A 40 7.93 -3.01 2.37
CA PHE A 40 7.17 -1.82 2.72
C PHE A 40 5.88 -2.25 3.40
N THR A 41 5.64 -1.74 4.60
CA THR A 41 4.41 -1.99 5.34
C THR A 41 3.71 -0.68 5.60
N VAL A 42 2.47 -0.57 5.15
CA VAL A 42 1.71 0.68 5.15
C VAL A 42 0.30 0.49 5.67
N LEU A 43 -0.19 1.46 6.43
CA LEU A 43 -1.60 1.73 6.58
C LEU A 43 -2.08 2.42 5.30
N GLN A 44 -3.00 1.77 4.60
CA GLN A 44 -3.73 2.35 3.49
C GLN A 44 -5.12 2.79 3.97
N THR A 45 -5.44 4.06 3.73
CA THR A 45 -6.78 4.60 3.92
C THR A 45 -7.32 5.09 2.57
N ILE A 46 -8.60 4.84 2.32
CA ILE A 46 -9.28 5.27 1.11
C ILE A 46 -10.46 6.20 1.45
N HIS A 47 -10.73 7.16 0.57
CA HIS A 47 -11.87 8.04 0.66
C HIS A 47 -12.46 8.24 -0.73
N LEU A 48 -13.79 8.26 -0.82
CA LEU A 48 -14.53 8.58 -2.04
C LEU A 48 -15.44 9.75 -1.74
N ASP A 49 -15.28 10.83 -2.50
CA ASP A 49 -16.22 11.94 -2.58
C ASP A 49 -17.11 11.72 -3.81
N GLU A 50 -18.41 11.59 -3.58
CA GLU A 50 -19.41 11.36 -4.62
C GLU A 50 -19.94 12.65 -5.26
N SER A 51 -19.51 13.83 -4.79
CA SER A 51 -19.82 15.10 -5.45
C SER A 51 -19.24 15.12 -6.85
N SER A 52 -19.91 15.79 -7.81
CA SER A 52 -19.48 15.82 -9.21
C SER A 52 -18.42 16.91 -9.44
N PRO A 53 -17.28 16.59 -10.08
CA PRO A 53 -16.85 15.26 -10.52
C PRO A 53 -16.39 14.39 -9.34
N ARG A 54 -16.70 13.08 -9.36
CA ARG A 54 -16.34 12.18 -8.25
C ARG A 54 -14.83 12.14 -8.07
N THR A 55 -14.38 12.10 -6.82
CA THR A 55 -12.96 12.00 -6.52
C THR A 55 -12.66 10.89 -5.52
N GLY A 56 -11.66 10.07 -5.85
CA GLY A 56 -11.10 9.08 -4.94
C GLY A 56 -9.79 9.57 -4.37
N MET A 57 -9.50 9.23 -3.13
CA MET A 57 -8.19 9.40 -2.50
C MET A 57 -7.71 8.07 -1.93
N VAL A 58 -6.44 7.75 -2.18
CA VAL A 58 -5.73 6.65 -1.55
C VAL A 58 -4.51 7.21 -0.86
N VAL A 59 -4.43 7.03 0.45
CA VAL A 59 -3.30 7.50 1.26
C VAL A 59 -2.61 6.30 1.89
N SER A 60 -1.31 6.17 1.65
CA SER A 60 -0.45 5.14 2.23
C SER A 60 0.53 5.78 3.22
N ILE A 61 0.51 5.32 4.46
CA ILE A 61 1.35 5.83 5.57
C ILE A 61 2.18 4.67 6.10
N PRO A 62 3.50 4.81 6.29
CA PRO A 62 4.33 3.71 6.76
C PRO A 62 3.96 3.38 8.20
N VAL A 63 3.86 2.08 8.51
CA VAL A 63 3.67 1.57 9.87
C VAL A 63 4.84 0.70 10.29
N ASP A 64 5.14 0.72 11.58
CA ASP A 64 6.18 -0.11 12.18
C ASP A 64 5.50 -1.22 13.00
N LEU A 65 5.78 -2.48 12.64
CA LEU A 65 5.25 -3.65 13.33
C LEU A 65 6.28 -4.27 14.29
N SER A 66 7.41 -3.60 14.55
CA SER A 66 8.40 -4.03 15.54
C SER A 66 8.05 -3.62 16.97
N GLY A 67 6.91 -2.96 17.17
CA GLY A 67 6.41 -2.55 18.48
C GLY A 67 5.97 -3.74 19.35
N LEU A 68 6.01 -3.54 20.67
CA LEU A 68 5.50 -4.51 21.64
C LEU A 68 4.00 -4.74 21.41
N GLY A 69 3.60 -6.00 21.22
CA GLY A 69 2.20 -6.40 20.99
C GLY A 69 1.81 -6.58 19.51
N ASP A 70 2.71 -6.27 18.57
CA ASP A 70 2.48 -6.46 17.12
C ASP A 70 3.20 -7.69 16.55
N GLU A 71 3.74 -8.56 17.40
CA GLU A 71 4.60 -9.69 16.99
C GLU A 71 3.88 -10.65 16.02
N GLU A 72 2.58 -10.87 16.22
CA GLU A 72 1.78 -11.69 15.31
C GLU A 72 1.60 -11.03 13.94
N LEU A 73 1.49 -9.70 13.89
CA LEU A 73 1.36 -8.94 12.64
C LEU A 73 2.69 -8.90 11.87
N ALA A 74 3.81 -8.82 12.59
CA ALA A 74 5.15 -8.85 11.98
C ALA A 74 5.43 -10.16 11.22
N ASN A 75 4.77 -11.28 11.59
CA ASN A 75 4.93 -12.57 10.91
C ASN A 75 4.43 -12.57 9.45
N PHE A 76 3.61 -11.59 9.06
CA PHE A 76 3.14 -11.45 7.67
C PHE A 76 4.20 -10.78 6.76
N GLU A 77 5.20 -10.14 7.35
CA GLU A 77 6.25 -9.45 6.60
C GLU A 77 7.33 -10.43 6.11
N GLU A 78 7.88 -10.17 4.92
CA GLU A 78 9.10 -10.84 4.50
C GLU A 78 10.30 -10.39 5.36
N LYS A 79 11.30 -11.28 5.50
CA LYS A 79 12.54 -11.00 6.24
C LYS A 79 13.57 -10.35 5.32
N ASP A 80 13.45 -9.05 5.12
CA ASP A 80 14.42 -8.25 4.38
C ASP A 80 14.45 -6.80 4.91
N THR A 81 15.23 -5.94 4.26
CA THR A 81 15.41 -4.54 4.62
C THR A 81 14.09 -3.78 4.53
N LYS A 82 13.73 -3.07 5.59
CA LYS A 82 12.52 -2.25 5.62
C LYS A 82 12.71 -0.97 4.81
N GLY A 83 11.79 -0.75 3.87
CA GLY A 83 11.61 0.53 3.20
C GLY A 83 10.49 1.32 3.87
N ARG A 84 10.49 2.64 3.71
CA ARG A 84 9.42 3.52 4.18
C ARG A 84 9.07 4.51 3.06
N TYR A 85 7.78 4.70 2.83
CA TYR A 85 7.28 5.72 1.92
C TYR A 85 5.93 6.24 2.42
N VAL A 86 5.58 7.44 1.98
CA VAL A 86 4.22 7.99 2.06
C VAL A 86 3.74 8.18 0.63
N SER A 87 2.52 7.78 0.33
CA SER A 87 1.86 8.06 -0.96
C SER A 87 0.52 8.72 -0.73
N VAL A 88 0.20 9.71 -1.54
CA VAL A 88 -1.13 10.32 -1.64
C VAL A 88 -1.49 10.33 -3.11
N GLU A 89 -2.46 9.51 -3.47
CA GLU A 89 -2.97 9.38 -4.83
C GLU A 89 -4.40 9.93 -4.84
N ARG A 90 -4.66 10.84 -5.78
CA ARG A 90 -6.00 11.37 -6.02
C ARG A 90 -6.43 10.95 -7.42
N LEU A 91 -7.61 10.37 -7.49
CA LEU A 91 -8.28 9.92 -8.71
C LEU A 91 -9.46 10.84 -8.97
N VAL A 92 -9.59 11.38 -10.18
CA VAL A 92 -10.66 12.31 -10.57
C VAL A 92 -11.41 11.75 -11.76
N GLU A 93 -12.73 11.71 -11.66
CA GLU A 93 -13.59 11.40 -12.80
C GLU A 93 -13.55 12.53 -13.85
N LEU A 94 -13.28 12.17 -15.10
CA LEU A 94 -13.22 13.08 -16.23
C LEU A 94 -14.58 13.16 -16.95
N GLU A 95 -14.74 14.18 -17.80
CA GLU A 95 -15.96 14.42 -18.57
C GLU A 95 -16.35 13.26 -19.49
N ASP A 96 -15.36 12.48 -19.96
CA ASP A 96 -15.57 11.31 -20.81
C ASP A 96 -15.80 10.01 -20.02
N GLY A 97 -15.97 10.11 -18.69
CA GLY A 97 -16.17 8.99 -17.79
C GLY A 97 -14.90 8.18 -17.47
N LYS A 98 -13.72 8.63 -17.93
CA LYS A 98 -12.43 8.06 -17.50
C LYS A 98 -12.01 8.61 -16.14
N VAL A 99 -10.90 8.10 -15.62
CA VAL A 99 -10.33 8.51 -14.34
C VAL A 99 -8.83 8.75 -14.52
N GLU A 100 -8.33 9.86 -13.99
CA GLU A 100 -6.90 10.20 -13.89
C GLU A 100 -6.46 10.46 -12.44
#